data_AF-I3IEQ3-F1
#
_entry.id   AF-I3IEQ3-F1
#
_cell.length_a   1.000
_cell.length_b   1.000
_cell.length_c   1.000
_cell.angle_alpha   90.00
_cell.angle_beta   90.00
_cell.angle_gamma   90.00
#
_symmetry.space_group_name_H-M   'P 1'
#
loop_
_entity.id
_entity.type
_entity.pdbx_description
1 polymer ?
#
loop_
_entity_poly.entity_id
_entity_poly.type
_entity_poly.pdbx_seq_one_letter_code
_entity_poly.pdbx_strand_id
1 'polypeptide(L)'
;MDDRLLDEVIACLPKERTQFCYFKDQYAVYLLKQYLSTATNSDIHGIKQSKLKKLLDKPLVKDTLKKSGNGRLEIAQLDSVWSTQTEHYVLTLGKWGHKKRYSWNQTSRPGANLVLQLNLSNQFDAMFNAVTGCHLNRLTTSAHPKSRKRMATLAWARLDMDFNTGEILIEEIQSDLIRDLEYTYKRALSTGSGNEMHFYWSRTSLDRNKVAAYCENVIAEQKKIWSEAMMTATLWFVQQELGFSKVYYHTFDTGKVMKKINGSAPPRSLYTDLPEKFCFETTKQAPQFIANDAKAKRRLKAANNPEWFLLAS
;
A
#
# COMPACT_ATOMS: atom_id res chain seq x y z
N MET A 1 -12.25 -13.72 -0.56
CA MET A 1 -13.51 -13.72 -1.34
C MET A 1 -13.56 -14.83 -2.39
N ASP A 2 -14.75 -15.13 -2.93
CA ASP A 2 -14.90 -16.04 -4.07
C ASP A 2 -14.33 -15.44 -5.36
N ASP A 3 -13.82 -16.30 -6.23
CA ASP A 3 -13.15 -15.91 -7.46
C ASP A 3 -14.07 -15.17 -8.44
N ARG A 4 -15.34 -15.58 -8.53
CA ARG A 4 -16.30 -14.96 -9.44
C ARG A 4 -16.62 -13.52 -9.05
N LEU A 5 -16.87 -13.30 -7.76
CA LEU A 5 -17.12 -11.97 -7.22
C LEU A 5 -15.93 -11.03 -7.48
N LEU A 6 -14.71 -11.55 -7.33
CA LEU A 6 -13.51 -10.78 -7.60
C LEU A 6 -13.39 -10.38 -9.08
N ASP A 7 -13.68 -11.32 -9.99
CA ASP A 7 -13.64 -11.07 -11.43
C ASP A 7 -14.73 -10.06 -11.84
N GLU A 8 -15.91 -10.11 -11.23
CA GLU A 8 -17.00 -9.14 -11.41
C GLU A 8 -16.57 -7.73 -10.95
N VAL A 9 -15.98 -7.59 -9.77
CA VAL A 9 -15.46 -6.28 -9.28
C VAL A 9 -14.42 -5.70 -10.24
N ILE A 10 -13.47 -6.51 -10.70
CA ILE A 10 -12.44 -6.07 -11.66
C ILE A 10 -13.07 -5.65 -13.00
N ALA A 11 -14.12 -6.34 -13.44
CA ALA A 11 -14.79 -6.05 -14.70
C ALA A 11 -15.63 -4.76 -14.66
N CYS A 12 -16.18 -4.41 -13.50
CA CYS A 12 -17.00 -3.20 -13.31
C CYS A 12 -16.18 -1.90 -13.20
N LEU A 13 -14.90 -2.00 -12.83
CA LEU A 13 -14.07 -0.81 -12.63
C LEU A 13 -13.60 -0.22 -13.97
N PRO A 14 -13.33 1.10 -14.03
CA PRO A 14 -12.92 1.77 -15.25
C PRO A 14 -11.77 1.05 -15.95
N LYS A 15 -11.95 0.75 -17.24
CA LYS A 15 -10.92 0.08 -18.06
C LYS A 15 -9.82 1.03 -18.51
N GLU A 16 -10.05 2.33 -18.35
CA GLU A 16 -9.11 3.39 -18.66
C GLU A 16 -7.96 3.45 -17.66
N ARG A 17 -6.99 4.32 -17.95
CA ARG A 17 -5.82 4.50 -17.09
C ARG A 17 -6.21 5.32 -15.85
N THR A 18 -6.36 4.68 -14.71
CA THR A 18 -6.51 5.37 -13.42
C THR A 18 -5.18 5.99 -12.99
N GLN A 19 -5.10 7.32 -13.03
CA GLN A 19 -3.94 8.07 -12.55
C GLN A 19 -4.07 8.35 -11.06
N PHE A 20 -2.97 8.25 -10.33
CA PHE A 20 -2.92 8.59 -8.93
C PHE A 20 -1.70 9.48 -8.68
N CYS A 21 -1.95 10.70 -8.21
CA CYS A 21 -0.90 11.66 -7.90
C CYS A 21 -0.65 11.64 -6.39
N TYR A 22 0.62 11.59 -5.98
CA TYR A 22 1.00 11.64 -4.58
C TYR A 22 2.10 12.65 -4.30
N PHE A 23 1.98 13.40 -3.21
CA PHE A 23 3.09 14.16 -2.64
C PHE A 23 3.17 13.96 -1.14
N LYS A 24 4.32 14.29 -0.54
CA LYS A 24 4.59 14.04 0.87
C LYS A 24 3.49 14.64 1.77
N ASP A 25 3.04 13.84 2.73
CA ASP A 25 1.99 14.18 3.70
C ASP A 25 0.57 14.42 3.12
N GLN A 26 0.35 14.22 1.81
CA GLN A 26 -0.99 14.34 1.21
C GLN A 26 -2.03 13.40 1.83
N TYR A 27 -1.58 12.28 2.42
CA TYR A 27 -2.46 11.37 3.15
C TYR A 27 -3.24 12.08 4.28
N ALA A 28 -2.64 13.09 4.92
CA ALA A 28 -3.29 13.83 5.99
C ALA A 28 -4.43 14.69 5.46
N VAL A 29 -4.22 15.33 4.30
CA VAL A 29 -5.26 16.07 3.58
C VAL A 29 -6.39 15.13 3.19
N TYR A 30 -6.06 13.96 2.64
CA TYR A 30 -7.05 12.95 2.27
C TYR A 30 -7.92 12.52 3.47
N LEU A 31 -7.29 12.12 4.58
CA LEU A 31 -8.02 11.66 5.78
C LEU A 31 -8.87 12.78 6.41
N LEU A 32 -8.37 14.01 6.47
CA LEU A 32 -9.14 15.15 6.96
C LEU A 32 -10.34 15.45 6.05
N LYS A 33 -10.20 15.36 4.73
CA LYS A 33 -11.33 15.49 3.80
C LYS A 33 -12.39 14.43 4.05
N GLN A 34 -11.99 13.16 4.23
CA GLN A 34 -12.94 12.09 4.52
C GLN A 34 -13.70 12.35 5.82
N TYR A 35 -12.98 12.75 6.88
CA TYR A 35 -13.59 13.11 8.16
C TYR A 35 -14.60 14.26 8.02
N LEU A 36 -14.23 15.33 7.31
CA LEU A 36 -15.08 16.51 7.12
C LEU A 36 -16.31 16.23 6.26
N SER A 37 -16.22 15.30 5.30
CA SER A 37 -17.38 14.90 4.47
C SER A 37 -18.47 14.19 5.27
N THR A 38 -18.12 13.59 6.41
CA THR A 38 -19.07 12.88 7.29
C THR A 38 -19.38 13.63 8.58
N ALA A 39 -18.51 14.55 9.00
CA ALA A 39 -18.67 15.29 10.24
C ALA A 39 -19.79 16.34 10.15
N THR A 40 -20.61 16.42 11.19
CA THR A 40 -21.63 17.47 11.34
C THR A 40 -21.03 18.83 11.71
N ASN A 41 -19.78 18.86 12.22
CA ASN A 41 -19.08 20.09 12.57
C ASN A 41 -17.62 20.05 12.11
N SER A 42 -17.20 21.10 11.40
CA SER A 42 -15.86 21.28 10.82
C SER A 42 -14.92 22.10 11.71
N ASP A 43 -15.26 22.23 12.98
CA ASP A 43 -14.50 23.01 13.97
C ASP A 43 -13.14 22.36 14.28
N ILE A 44 -12.08 23.18 14.24
CA ILE A 44 -10.71 22.73 14.49
C ILE A 44 -10.57 22.22 15.93
N HIS A 45 -11.28 22.80 16.90
CA HIS A 45 -11.24 22.31 18.27
C HIS A 45 -11.77 20.87 18.36
N GLY A 46 -12.87 20.56 17.68
CA GLY A 46 -13.39 19.19 17.56
C GLY A 46 -12.37 18.20 16.99
N ILE A 47 -11.67 18.57 15.91
CA ILE A 47 -10.63 17.72 15.30
C ILE A 47 -9.46 17.49 16.27
N LYS A 48 -9.09 18.49 17.08
CA LYS A 48 -8.03 18.36 18.09
C LYS A 48 -8.38 17.38 19.21
N GLN A 49 -9.67 17.20 19.50
CA GLN A 49 -10.15 16.21 20.48
C GLN A 49 -10.30 14.81 19.87
N SER A 50 -10.25 14.68 18.55
CA SER A 50 -10.37 13.39 17.86
C SER A 50 -9.01 12.70 17.67
N LYS A 51 -9.07 11.49 17.12
CA LYS A 51 -7.89 10.70 16.75
C LYS A 51 -7.10 11.32 15.59
N LEU A 52 -7.72 12.23 14.84
CA LEU A 52 -7.12 12.91 13.71
C LEU A 52 -6.27 14.13 14.12
N LYS A 53 -6.19 14.48 15.40
CA LYS A 53 -5.43 15.67 15.88
C LYS A 53 -4.01 15.77 15.30
N LYS A 54 -3.32 14.63 15.18
CA LYS A 54 -1.94 14.54 14.67
C LYS A 54 -1.81 14.87 13.18
N LEU A 55 -2.92 14.83 12.43
CA LEU A 55 -2.95 15.26 11.04
C LEU A 55 -2.86 16.79 10.93
N LEU A 56 -3.43 17.52 11.90
CA LEU A 56 -3.31 18.98 11.99
C LEU A 56 -1.86 19.43 12.21
N ASP A 57 -1.02 18.53 12.75
CA ASP A 57 0.39 18.82 13.00
C ASP A 57 1.29 18.64 11.76
N LYS A 58 0.75 18.12 10.66
CA LYS A 58 1.54 17.92 9.43
C LYS A 58 1.88 19.26 8.80
N PRO A 59 3.12 19.51 8.35
CA PRO A 59 3.55 20.80 7.81
C PRO A 59 2.57 21.35 6.77
N LEU A 60 2.17 20.51 5.83
CA LEU A 60 1.21 20.81 4.77
C LEU A 60 -0.15 21.31 5.31
N VAL A 61 -0.66 20.68 6.36
CA VAL A 61 -1.93 21.05 6.98
C VAL A 61 -1.77 22.31 7.82
N LYS A 62 -0.67 22.44 8.58
CA LYS A 62 -0.36 23.68 9.33
C LYS A 62 -0.33 24.90 8.44
N ASP A 63 0.28 24.80 7.26
CA ASP A 63 0.37 25.92 6.32
C ASP A 63 -1.00 26.28 5.72
N THR A 64 -1.88 25.29 5.56
CA THR A 64 -3.29 25.52 5.19
C THR A 64 -4.03 26.24 6.31
N LEU A 65 -3.89 25.77 7.55
CA LEU A 65 -4.57 26.33 8.73
C LEU A 65 -4.16 27.78 9.06
N LYS A 66 -2.92 28.18 8.76
CA LYS A 66 -2.47 29.59 8.93
C LYS A 66 -3.32 30.58 8.12
N LYS A 67 -3.94 30.11 7.04
CA LYS A 67 -4.82 30.92 6.18
C LYS A 67 -6.29 30.88 6.64
N SER A 68 -6.62 30.07 7.65
CA SER A 68 -7.96 29.89 8.19
C SER A 68 -8.14 30.73 9.46
N GLY A 69 -8.70 31.94 9.34
CA GLY A 69 -8.90 32.87 10.47
C GLY A 69 -10.18 32.63 11.29
N ASN A 70 -11.06 31.72 10.86
CA ASN A 70 -12.40 31.53 11.44
C ASN A 70 -12.51 30.35 12.41
N GLY A 71 -11.39 29.69 12.75
CA GLY A 71 -11.38 28.52 13.64
C GLY A 71 -11.96 27.23 13.03
N ARG A 72 -12.28 27.23 11.73
CA ARG A 72 -12.85 26.09 11.01
C ARG A 72 -11.89 25.60 9.93
N LEU A 73 -11.95 24.30 9.63
CA LEU A 73 -11.26 23.71 8.49
C LEU A 73 -12.27 23.31 7.44
N GLU A 74 -12.15 23.87 6.24
CA GLU A 74 -13.09 23.63 5.15
C GLU A 74 -12.50 22.70 4.08
N ILE A 75 -13.36 21.88 3.45
CA ILE A 75 -12.93 20.98 2.36
C ILE A 75 -12.29 21.77 1.21
N ALA A 76 -12.85 22.94 0.85
CA ALA A 76 -12.32 23.80 -0.20
C ALA A 76 -10.88 24.27 0.08
N GLN A 77 -10.53 24.49 1.36
CA GLN A 77 -9.16 24.84 1.74
C GLN A 77 -8.21 23.67 1.49
N LEU A 78 -8.64 22.45 1.83
CA LEU A 78 -7.89 21.22 1.59
C LEU A 78 -7.78 20.88 0.09
N ASP A 79 -8.79 21.20 -0.71
CA ASP A 79 -8.77 21.00 -2.18
C ASP A 79 -7.77 21.91 -2.89
N SER A 80 -7.47 23.08 -2.32
CA SER A 80 -6.47 24.00 -2.86
C SER A 80 -5.02 23.58 -2.57
N VAL A 81 -4.81 22.53 -1.77
CA VAL A 81 -3.49 22.06 -1.38
C VAL A 81 -2.87 21.25 -2.52
N TRP A 82 -1.80 21.80 -3.11
CA TRP A 82 -1.03 21.12 -4.14
C TRP A 82 0.48 21.39 -3.97
N SER A 83 1.29 20.38 -4.28
CA SER A 83 2.76 20.46 -4.24
C SER A 83 3.35 20.48 -5.64
N THR A 84 4.41 21.26 -5.84
CA THR A 84 5.22 21.18 -7.07
C THR A 84 6.05 19.90 -7.14
N GLN A 85 6.34 19.28 -6.00
CA GLN A 85 6.98 17.97 -5.89
C GLN A 85 5.90 16.90 -5.79
N THR A 86 5.33 16.52 -6.94
CA THR A 86 4.26 15.52 -7.03
C THR A 86 4.70 14.34 -7.90
N GLU A 87 4.51 13.14 -7.37
CA GLU A 87 4.73 11.89 -8.06
C GLU A 87 3.47 11.43 -8.79
N HIS A 88 3.64 10.82 -9.95
CA HIS A 88 2.54 10.33 -10.77
C HIS A 88 2.61 8.82 -10.94
N TYR A 89 1.56 8.14 -10.50
CA TYR A 89 1.42 6.69 -10.58
C TYR A 89 0.24 6.28 -11.46
N VAL A 90 0.25 5.00 -11.82
CA VAL A 90 -0.87 4.34 -12.46
C VAL A 90 -1.36 3.22 -11.56
N LEU A 91 -2.65 3.25 -11.21
CA LEU A 91 -3.27 2.17 -10.48
C LEU A 91 -3.70 1.07 -11.44
N THR A 92 -3.37 -0.17 -11.11
CA THR A 92 -3.92 -1.34 -11.80
C THR A 92 -4.44 -2.36 -10.80
N LEU A 93 -5.28 -3.26 -11.28
CA LEU A 93 -5.85 -4.33 -10.48
C LEU A 93 -5.32 -5.68 -10.91
N GLY A 94 -5.20 -6.57 -9.93
CA GLY A 94 -4.87 -7.96 -10.10
C GLY A 94 -5.61 -8.83 -9.08
N LYS A 95 -5.21 -10.10 -9.05
CA LYS A 95 -5.78 -11.12 -8.20
C LYS A 95 -4.66 -11.88 -7.51
N TRP A 96 -4.89 -12.24 -6.25
CA TRP A 96 -3.98 -13.07 -5.49
C TRP A 96 -4.73 -14.19 -4.77
N GLY A 97 -4.21 -15.41 -4.88
CA GLY A 97 -4.77 -16.56 -4.20
C GLY A 97 -5.93 -17.23 -4.95
N HIS A 98 -6.37 -18.34 -4.36
CA HIS A 98 -7.41 -19.23 -4.83
C HIS A 98 -7.76 -20.20 -3.69
N LYS A 99 -9.04 -20.59 -3.56
CA LYS A 99 -9.53 -21.48 -2.49
C LYS A 99 -8.76 -22.81 -2.37
N LYS A 100 -8.46 -23.47 -3.50
CA LYS A 100 -7.72 -24.74 -3.58
C LYS A 100 -6.29 -24.68 -3.01
N ARG A 101 -5.63 -23.52 -3.03
CA ARG A 101 -4.23 -23.34 -2.57
C ARG A 101 -4.13 -22.44 -1.34
N TYR A 102 -5.20 -22.35 -0.55
CA TYR A 102 -5.33 -21.49 0.62
C TYR A 102 -4.11 -21.51 1.57
N SER A 103 -3.52 -22.68 1.84
CA SER A 103 -2.35 -22.80 2.72
C SER A 103 -1.07 -22.18 2.15
N TRP A 104 -0.94 -22.14 0.82
CA TRP A 104 0.23 -21.62 0.11
C TRP A 104 0.08 -20.15 -0.25
N ASN A 105 -1.16 -19.69 -0.45
CA ASN A 105 -1.46 -18.34 -0.88
C ASN A 105 -1.39 -17.29 0.23
N GLN A 106 -1.18 -17.69 1.48
CA GLN A 106 -1.05 -16.76 2.62
C GLN A 106 -2.19 -15.72 2.68
N THR A 107 -3.43 -16.18 2.49
CA THR A 107 -4.65 -15.38 2.70
C THR A 107 -5.24 -15.68 4.06
N SER A 108 -6.04 -14.76 4.61
CA SER A 108 -6.64 -14.90 5.95
C SER A 108 -7.84 -15.84 6.01
N ARG A 109 -8.56 -15.98 4.89
CA ARG A 109 -9.60 -16.99 4.68
C ARG A 109 -9.47 -17.65 3.30
N PRO A 110 -10.11 -18.82 3.06
CA PRO A 110 -10.07 -19.46 1.75
C PRO A 110 -10.69 -18.58 0.66
N GLY A 111 -10.02 -18.48 -0.48
CA GLY A 111 -10.48 -17.70 -1.63
C GLY A 111 -9.33 -16.92 -2.26
N ALA A 112 -9.68 -15.80 -2.88
CA ALA A 112 -8.76 -14.82 -3.45
C ALA A 112 -8.88 -13.46 -2.76
N ASN A 113 -7.87 -12.62 -2.94
CA ASN A 113 -7.85 -11.20 -2.61
C ASN A 113 -7.84 -10.39 -3.92
N LEU A 114 -8.48 -9.21 -3.88
CA LEU A 114 -8.21 -8.15 -4.86
C LEU A 114 -6.82 -7.59 -4.60
N VAL A 115 -6.08 -7.29 -5.67
CA VAL A 115 -4.76 -6.67 -5.57
C VAL A 115 -4.82 -5.30 -6.20
N LEU A 116 -4.60 -4.25 -5.42
CA LEU A 116 -4.34 -2.92 -5.94
C LEU A 116 -2.83 -2.75 -6.14
N GLN A 117 -2.42 -2.27 -7.31
CA GLN A 117 -1.02 -2.14 -7.70
C GLN A 117 -0.71 -0.68 -8.01
N LEU A 118 0.30 -0.13 -7.34
CA LEU A 118 0.83 1.20 -7.58
C LEU A 118 2.01 1.08 -8.55
N ASN A 119 1.85 1.56 -9.78
CA ASN A 119 2.86 1.42 -10.82
C ASN A 119 3.55 2.75 -11.11
N LEU A 120 4.86 2.69 -11.31
CA LEU A 120 5.67 3.82 -11.74
C LEU A 120 5.31 4.26 -13.17
N SER A 121 5.76 5.46 -13.52
CA SER A 121 5.75 5.96 -14.89
C SER A 121 6.61 5.06 -15.80
N ASN A 122 6.37 5.12 -17.11
CA ASN A 122 7.16 4.32 -18.08
C ASN A 122 8.63 4.74 -18.11
N GLN A 123 8.97 5.94 -17.62
CA GLN A 123 10.33 6.47 -17.63
C GLN A 123 11.27 5.60 -16.78
N PHE A 124 10.83 5.15 -15.61
CA PHE A 124 11.64 4.27 -14.76
C PHE A 124 11.99 2.95 -15.45
N ASP A 125 11.01 2.31 -16.08
CA ASP A 125 11.26 1.07 -16.83
C ASP A 125 12.19 1.30 -18.03
N ALA A 126 11.98 2.40 -18.77
CA ALA A 126 12.83 2.75 -19.92
C ALA A 126 14.29 3.00 -19.50
N MET A 127 14.50 3.74 -18.40
CA MET A 127 15.83 3.99 -17.84
C MET A 127 16.50 2.69 -17.39
N PHE A 128 15.77 1.79 -16.72
CA PHE A 128 16.32 0.51 -16.31
C PHE A 128 16.66 -0.38 -17.50
N ASN A 129 15.80 -0.42 -18.50
CA ASN A 129 16.00 -1.21 -19.71
C ASN A 129 17.21 -0.68 -20.50
N ALA A 130 17.39 0.63 -20.60
CA ALA A 130 18.58 1.20 -21.24
C ALA A 130 19.89 0.76 -20.56
N VAL A 131 19.87 0.49 -19.26
CA VAL A 131 21.05 0.03 -18.51
C VAL A 131 21.21 -1.50 -18.53
N THR A 132 20.12 -2.25 -18.53
CA THR A 132 20.13 -3.70 -18.25
C THR A 132 19.63 -4.58 -19.39
N GLY A 133 19.03 -4.00 -20.43
CA GLY A 133 18.33 -4.72 -21.49
C GLY A 133 17.06 -5.45 -21.03
N CYS A 134 16.55 -5.16 -19.83
CA CYS A 134 15.40 -5.86 -19.28
C CYS A 134 14.41 -4.92 -18.56
N HIS A 135 13.16 -5.37 -18.46
CA HIS A 135 12.10 -4.64 -17.74
C HIS A 135 12.29 -4.71 -16.22
N LEU A 136 11.90 -3.66 -15.53
CA LEU A 136 12.09 -3.50 -14.09
C LEU A 136 11.35 -4.56 -13.26
N ASN A 137 10.17 -4.98 -13.70
CA ASN A 137 9.42 -6.08 -13.09
C ASN A 137 10.15 -7.43 -13.19
N ARG A 138 11.21 -7.58 -13.99
CA ARG A 138 12.05 -8.78 -13.94
C ARG A 138 12.98 -8.79 -12.73
N LEU A 139 13.26 -7.63 -12.13
CA LEU A 139 14.08 -7.51 -10.91
C LEU A 139 13.46 -8.27 -9.73
N THR A 140 12.13 -8.23 -9.67
CA THR A 140 11.34 -8.78 -8.57
C THR A 140 10.85 -10.20 -8.88
N THR A 141 10.63 -11.02 -7.86
CA THR A 141 10.15 -12.41 -8.06
C THR A 141 8.78 -12.47 -8.75
N SER A 142 8.55 -13.51 -9.57
CA SER A 142 7.26 -13.79 -10.19
C SER A 142 6.20 -14.29 -9.21
N ALA A 143 6.61 -14.64 -7.99
CA ALA A 143 5.74 -15.12 -6.93
C ALA A 143 5.08 -13.99 -6.12
N HIS A 144 4.99 -12.77 -6.66
CA HIS A 144 4.35 -11.62 -6.01
C HIS A 144 3.36 -10.88 -6.93
N PRO A 145 2.42 -10.09 -6.36
CA PRO A 145 1.26 -9.49 -7.05
C PRO A 145 1.57 -8.33 -8.01
N LYS A 146 2.47 -8.54 -8.97
CA LYS A 146 2.89 -7.50 -9.93
C LYS A 146 1.90 -7.32 -11.07
N SER A 147 1.88 -6.12 -11.64
CA SER A 147 1.03 -5.84 -12.80
C SER A 147 1.47 -6.68 -13.99
N ARG A 148 0.50 -7.23 -14.73
CA ARG A 148 0.72 -7.87 -16.03
C ARG A 148 0.66 -6.88 -17.20
N LYS A 149 0.11 -5.68 -16.96
CA LYS A 149 -0.07 -4.62 -17.97
C LYS A 149 1.04 -3.58 -17.92
N ARG A 150 1.83 -3.55 -16.84
CA ARG A 150 2.86 -2.53 -16.58
C ARG A 150 4.18 -3.23 -16.27
N MET A 151 5.28 -2.56 -16.59
CA MET A 151 6.62 -3.12 -16.46
C MET A 151 7.35 -2.67 -15.19
N ALA A 152 6.76 -1.77 -14.40
CA ALA A 152 7.34 -1.25 -13.16
C ALA A 152 6.25 -1.10 -12.08
N THR A 153 6.00 -2.15 -11.31
CA THR A 153 5.14 -2.11 -10.13
C THR A 153 5.98 -1.73 -8.91
N LEU A 154 5.71 -0.56 -8.32
CA LEU A 154 6.40 -0.08 -7.12
C LEU A 154 5.95 -0.86 -5.89
N ALA A 155 4.64 -0.86 -5.66
CA ALA A 155 4.02 -1.40 -4.47
C ALA A 155 2.66 -2.01 -4.78
N TRP A 156 2.12 -2.76 -3.83
CA TRP A 156 0.79 -3.35 -3.94
C TRP A 156 0.13 -3.51 -2.57
N ALA A 157 -1.20 -3.56 -2.58
CA ALA A 157 -2.03 -3.92 -1.44
C ALA A 157 -2.88 -5.15 -1.79
N ARG A 158 -3.01 -6.10 -0.86
CA ARG A 158 -3.97 -7.20 -0.94
C ARG A 158 -5.20 -6.87 -0.09
N LEU A 159 -6.38 -7.03 -0.68
CA LEU A 159 -7.66 -6.67 -0.08
C LEU A 159 -8.58 -7.89 -0.06
N ASP A 160 -9.15 -8.22 1.11
CA ASP A 160 -10.30 -9.11 1.23
C ASP A 160 -11.51 -8.31 1.70
N MET A 161 -12.65 -8.50 1.06
CA MET A 161 -13.84 -7.68 1.33
C MET A 161 -15.09 -8.53 1.32
N ASP A 162 -16.12 -7.99 1.97
CA ASP A 162 -17.44 -8.57 2.01
C ASP A 162 -18.50 -7.46 1.91
N PHE A 163 -19.20 -7.43 0.77
CA PHE A 163 -20.23 -6.41 0.51
C PHE A 163 -21.45 -6.56 1.42
N ASN A 164 -21.69 -7.75 2.02
CA ASN A 164 -22.83 -7.94 2.90
C ASN A 164 -22.59 -7.28 4.26
N THR A 165 -21.35 -7.36 4.80
CA THR A 165 -21.01 -6.69 6.06
C THR A 165 -20.57 -5.24 5.86
N GLY A 166 -20.27 -4.83 4.63
CA GLY A 166 -19.72 -3.51 4.32
C GLY A 166 -18.32 -3.32 4.89
N GLU A 167 -17.57 -4.42 5.07
CA GLU A 167 -16.23 -4.43 5.64
C GLU A 167 -15.19 -4.86 4.61
N ILE A 168 -14.00 -4.29 4.77
CA ILE A 168 -12.82 -4.66 4.00
C ILE A 168 -11.62 -4.79 4.91
N LEU A 169 -10.77 -5.76 4.61
CA LEU A 169 -9.50 -6.01 5.26
C LEU A 169 -8.38 -5.78 4.28
N ILE A 170 -7.53 -4.80 4.59
CA ILE A 170 -6.19 -4.71 4.03
C ILE A 170 -5.41 -5.90 4.62
N GLU A 171 -5.11 -6.90 3.81
CA GLU A 171 -4.37 -8.09 4.26
C GLU A 171 -2.87 -7.79 4.41
N GLU A 172 -2.36 -6.92 3.53
CA GLU A 172 -0.95 -6.61 3.39
C GLU A 172 -0.71 -5.43 2.45
N ILE A 173 0.28 -4.60 2.78
CA ILE A 173 0.91 -3.63 1.88
C ILE A 173 2.39 -3.95 1.80
N GLN A 174 2.96 -3.99 0.60
CA GLN A 174 4.39 -4.27 0.38
C GLN A 174 4.93 -3.57 -0.87
N SER A 175 6.26 -3.47 -0.93
CA SER A 175 7.01 -3.04 -2.10
C SER A 175 8.19 -4.00 -2.32
N ASP A 176 8.01 -4.97 -3.21
CA ASP A 176 9.09 -5.85 -3.65
C ASP A 176 10.19 -5.07 -4.37
N LEU A 177 9.80 -4.07 -5.16
CA LEU A 177 10.71 -3.31 -5.99
C LEU A 177 11.78 -2.58 -5.15
N ILE A 178 11.38 -1.83 -4.13
CA ILE A 178 12.35 -1.15 -3.25
C ILE A 178 13.28 -2.15 -2.57
N ARG A 179 12.75 -3.27 -2.06
CA ARG A 179 13.57 -4.32 -1.43
C ARG A 179 14.61 -4.90 -2.39
N ASP A 180 14.19 -5.24 -3.61
CA ASP A 180 15.07 -5.87 -4.60
C ASP A 180 16.05 -4.86 -5.22
N LEU A 181 15.66 -3.59 -5.34
CA LEU A 181 16.58 -2.51 -5.70
C LEU A 181 17.66 -2.31 -4.65
N GLU A 182 17.32 -2.30 -3.36
CA GLU A 182 18.30 -2.17 -2.27
C GLU A 182 19.28 -3.34 -2.23
N TYR A 183 18.77 -4.56 -2.43
CA TYR A 183 19.60 -5.75 -2.53
C TYR A 183 20.55 -5.66 -3.74
N THR A 184 20.02 -5.24 -4.89
CA THR A 184 20.79 -5.11 -6.13
C THR A 184 21.85 -4.02 -6.04
N TYR A 185 21.51 -2.88 -5.43
CA TYR A 185 22.44 -1.79 -5.15
C TYR A 185 23.62 -2.26 -4.30
N LYS A 186 23.34 -2.93 -3.17
CA LYS A 186 24.40 -3.49 -2.31
C LYS A 186 25.27 -4.49 -3.06
N ARG A 187 24.67 -5.35 -3.87
CA ARG A 187 25.40 -6.35 -4.67
C ARG A 187 26.31 -5.69 -5.71
N ALA A 188 25.84 -4.64 -6.38
CA ALA A 188 26.64 -3.88 -7.36
C ALA A 188 27.87 -3.23 -6.70
N LEU A 189 27.77 -2.86 -5.42
CA LEU A 189 28.89 -2.30 -4.64
C LEU A 189 29.82 -3.37 -4.05
N SER A 190 29.31 -4.58 -3.73
CA SER A 190 30.05 -5.56 -2.92
C SER A 190 30.93 -6.54 -3.71
N THR A 191 30.90 -6.55 -5.04
CA THR A 191 31.63 -7.57 -5.82
C THR A 191 33.11 -7.23 -5.99
N GLY A 192 33.96 -7.97 -5.27
CA GLY A 192 35.34 -8.36 -5.60
C GLY A 192 36.40 -7.26 -5.59
N SER A 193 37.51 -7.53 -4.90
CA SER A 193 38.78 -6.77 -4.84
C SER A 193 39.55 -6.69 -6.17
N GLY A 194 38.84 -6.75 -7.31
CA GLY A 194 39.38 -6.64 -8.65
C GLY A 194 38.56 -5.67 -9.51
N ASN A 195 39.15 -5.23 -10.61
CA ASN A 195 38.62 -4.26 -11.58
C ASN A 195 37.38 -4.77 -12.37
N GLU A 196 36.57 -5.69 -11.82
CA GLU A 196 35.45 -6.31 -12.52
C GLU A 196 34.29 -5.33 -12.67
N MET A 197 34.19 -4.67 -13.81
CA MET A 197 33.14 -3.67 -14.08
C MET A 197 31.71 -4.24 -14.16
N HIS A 198 31.54 -5.56 -14.10
CA HIS A 198 30.26 -6.23 -14.29
C HIS A 198 29.91 -7.21 -13.17
N PHE A 199 28.62 -7.48 -12.98
CA PHE A 199 28.13 -8.58 -12.14
C PHE A 199 27.00 -9.34 -12.85
N TYR A 200 26.86 -10.62 -12.52
CA TYR A 200 25.80 -11.46 -13.09
C TYR A 200 24.50 -11.37 -12.31
N TRP A 201 23.41 -11.05 -13.02
CA TRP A 201 22.05 -11.09 -12.49
C TRP A 201 21.09 -11.67 -13.54
N SER A 202 20.27 -12.64 -13.16
CA SER A 202 19.30 -13.31 -14.05
C SER A 202 19.92 -13.76 -15.39
N ARG A 203 21.09 -14.40 -15.33
CA ARG A 203 21.88 -14.86 -16.50
C ARG A 203 22.36 -13.74 -17.45
N THR A 204 22.28 -12.48 -17.01
CA THR A 204 22.74 -11.30 -17.75
C THR A 204 23.94 -10.69 -17.04
N SER A 205 24.96 -10.29 -17.80
CA SER A 205 26.09 -9.51 -17.28
C SER A 205 25.70 -8.03 -17.28
N LEU A 206 25.76 -7.38 -16.13
CA LEU A 206 25.32 -6.00 -15.95
C LEU A 206 26.47 -5.09 -15.50
N ASP A 207 26.54 -3.88 -16.05
CA ASP A 207 27.47 -2.83 -15.63
C ASP A 207 27.13 -2.37 -14.20
N ARG A 208 28.09 -2.53 -13.28
CA ARG A 208 27.84 -2.25 -11.86
C ARG A 208 27.55 -0.78 -11.58
N ASN A 209 28.24 0.13 -12.27
CA ASN A 209 28.17 1.56 -11.97
C ASN A 209 26.84 2.11 -12.46
N LYS A 210 26.43 1.70 -13.66
CA LYS A 210 25.14 2.12 -14.23
C LYS A 210 23.97 1.56 -13.41
N VAL A 211 24.03 0.30 -12.99
CA VAL A 211 22.98 -0.30 -12.14
C VAL A 211 22.96 0.35 -10.77
N ALA A 212 24.11 0.57 -10.13
CA ALA A 212 24.18 1.22 -8.83
C ALA A 212 23.58 2.63 -8.87
N ALA A 213 23.96 3.44 -9.87
CA ALA A 213 23.43 4.79 -10.07
C ALA A 213 21.91 4.78 -10.32
N TYR A 214 21.41 3.85 -11.13
CA TYR A 214 19.97 3.70 -11.34
C TYR A 214 19.25 3.34 -10.03
N CYS A 215 19.73 2.33 -9.31
CA CYS A 215 19.11 1.89 -8.06
C CYS A 215 19.10 3.02 -7.02
N GLU A 216 20.21 3.72 -6.85
CA GLU A 216 20.33 4.86 -5.94
C GLU A 216 19.29 5.94 -6.26
N ASN A 217 19.15 6.31 -7.53
CA ASN A 217 18.19 7.33 -7.96
C ASN A 217 16.74 6.94 -7.60
N VAL A 218 16.30 5.73 -7.98
CA VAL A 218 14.92 5.28 -7.71
C VAL A 218 14.67 5.12 -6.22
N ILE A 219 15.64 4.60 -5.46
CA ILE A 219 15.52 4.47 -4.01
C ILE A 219 15.39 5.85 -3.36
N ALA A 220 16.21 6.82 -3.76
CA ALA A 220 16.19 8.17 -3.19
C ALA A 220 14.83 8.85 -3.38
N GLU A 221 14.23 8.69 -4.55
CA GLU A 221 12.95 9.27 -4.95
C GLU A 221 11.76 8.58 -4.25
N GLN A 222 11.71 7.24 -4.29
CA GLN A 222 10.49 6.51 -3.94
C GLN A 222 10.47 5.97 -2.51
N LYS A 223 11.63 5.65 -1.91
CA LYS A 223 11.70 4.94 -0.61
C LYS A 223 11.01 5.70 0.53
N LYS A 224 11.07 7.04 0.51
CA LYS A 224 10.54 7.91 1.58
C LYS A 224 9.03 8.09 1.55
N ILE A 225 8.38 7.72 0.45
CA ILE A 225 6.98 8.06 0.17
C ILE A 225 6.13 6.86 -0.27
N TRP A 226 6.72 5.78 -0.80
CA TRP A 226 5.95 4.69 -1.42
C TRP A 226 4.88 4.10 -0.48
N SER A 227 5.19 3.94 0.81
CA SER A 227 4.28 3.29 1.77
C SER A 227 3.08 4.18 2.07
N GLU A 228 3.30 5.49 2.14
CA GLU A 228 2.25 6.49 2.32
C GLU A 228 1.43 6.64 1.04
N ALA A 229 2.09 6.67 -0.12
CA ALA A 229 1.42 6.70 -1.42
C ALA A 229 0.52 5.46 -1.60
N MET A 230 1.05 4.26 -1.31
CA MET A 230 0.31 3.00 -1.45
C MET A 230 -0.87 2.91 -0.47
N MET A 231 -0.69 3.28 0.80
CA MET A 231 -1.80 3.29 1.76
C MET A 231 -2.86 4.34 1.39
N THR A 232 -2.45 5.53 0.95
CA THR A 232 -3.39 6.58 0.50
C THR A 232 -4.16 6.12 -0.73
N ALA A 233 -3.47 5.57 -1.73
CA ALA A 233 -4.12 5.00 -2.92
C ALA A 233 -5.10 3.88 -2.56
N THR A 234 -4.73 3.04 -1.58
CA THR A 234 -5.59 1.97 -1.08
C THR A 234 -6.86 2.53 -0.45
N LEU A 235 -6.74 3.49 0.48
CA LEU A 235 -7.91 4.09 1.11
C LEU A 235 -8.78 4.86 0.12
N TRP A 236 -8.18 5.63 -0.78
CA TRP A 236 -8.89 6.31 -1.87
C TRP A 236 -9.69 5.31 -2.71
N PHE A 237 -9.05 4.25 -3.19
CA PHE A 237 -9.72 3.24 -4.00
C PHE A 237 -10.85 2.55 -3.22
N VAL A 238 -10.57 2.15 -1.98
CA VAL A 238 -11.53 1.45 -1.13
C VAL A 238 -12.77 2.30 -0.81
N GLN A 239 -12.58 3.59 -0.52
CA GLN A 239 -13.66 4.47 -0.09
C GLN A 239 -14.39 5.13 -1.27
N GLN A 240 -13.66 5.54 -2.31
CA GLN A 240 -14.21 6.31 -3.44
C GLN A 240 -14.67 5.41 -4.59
N GLU A 241 -13.94 4.33 -4.90
CA GLU A 241 -14.29 3.44 -6.01
C GLU A 241 -15.15 2.26 -5.55
N LEU A 242 -14.85 1.68 -4.38
CA LEU A 242 -15.58 0.52 -3.86
C LEU A 242 -16.67 0.84 -2.84
N GLY A 243 -16.65 2.03 -2.22
CA GLY A 243 -17.67 2.49 -1.28
C GLY A 243 -17.61 1.87 0.13
N PHE A 244 -16.48 1.27 0.54
CA PHE A 244 -16.34 0.71 1.88
C PHE A 244 -15.90 1.78 2.90
N SER A 245 -16.64 1.92 4.00
CA SER A 245 -16.29 2.82 5.11
C SER A 245 -15.59 2.11 6.27
N LYS A 246 -15.88 0.81 6.50
CA LYS A 246 -15.24 0.01 7.56
C LYS A 246 -13.98 -0.70 7.05
N VAL A 247 -12.85 -0.03 7.22
CA VAL A 247 -11.55 -0.51 6.75
C VAL A 247 -10.73 -1.09 7.91
N TYR A 248 -10.50 -2.39 7.87
CA TYR A 248 -9.60 -3.10 8.76
C TYR A 248 -8.21 -3.24 8.15
N TYR A 249 -7.20 -3.36 9.00
CA TYR A 249 -5.83 -3.75 8.65
C TYR A 249 -5.29 -4.75 9.68
N HIS A 250 -4.52 -5.74 9.26
CA HIS A 250 -3.87 -6.67 10.18
C HIS A 250 -2.89 -5.97 11.12
N THR A 251 -2.88 -6.40 12.38
CA THR A 251 -1.67 -6.27 13.21
C THR A 251 -0.63 -7.29 12.75
N PHE A 252 0.64 -7.04 13.08
CA PHE A 252 1.73 -7.95 12.70
C PHE A 252 1.49 -9.39 13.18
N ASP A 253 1.20 -9.54 14.47
CA ASP A 253 1.13 -10.86 15.12
C ASP A 253 -0.13 -11.64 14.69
N THR A 254 -1.29 -10.97 14.60
CA THR A 254 -2.52 -11.58 14.08
C THR A 254 -2.38 -11.95 12.61
N GLY A 255 -1.84 -11.04 11.79
CA GLY A 255 -1.62 -11.28 10.37
C GLY A 255 -0.69 -12.47 10.11
N LYS A 256 0.36 -12.64 10.91
CA LYS A 256 1.29 -13.78 10.80
C LYS A 256 0.57 -15.11 11.00
N VAL A 257 -0.27 -15.22 12.04
CA VAL A 257 -1.03 -16.44 12.35
C VAL A 257 -2.10 -16.68 11.28
N MET A 258 -2.88 -15.65 10.95
CA MET A 258 -3.99 -15.75 9.99
C MET A 258 -3.51 -16.15 8.60
N LYS A 259 -2.35 -15.64 8.17
CA LYS A 259 -1.73 -15.96 6.88
C LYS A 259 -0.80 -17.19 6.90
N LYS A 260 -0.64 -17.85 8.06
CA LYS A 260 0.23 -19.02 8.26
C LYS A 260 1.68 -18.78 7.81
N ILE A 261 2.23 -17.62 8.19
CA ILE A 261 3.60 -17.24 7.85
C ILE A 261 4.57 -17.90 8.83
N ASN A 262 5.28 -18.92 8.36
CA ASN A 262 6.24 -19.71 9.16
C ASN A 262 7.71 -19.30 8.96
N GLY A 263 8.01 -18.50 7.94
CA GLY A 263 9.38 -18.08 7.58
C GLY A 263 9.59 -16.58 7.77
N SER A 264 10.25 -15.95 6.81
CA SER A 264 10.50 -14.51 6.79
C SER A 264 9.18 -13.72 6.80
N ALA A 265 8.89 -13.13 7.95
CA ALA A 265 7.77 -12.22 8.10
C ALA A 265 8.04 -10.88 7.40
N PRO A 266 6.99 -10.14 6.99
CA PRO A 266 7.17 -8.80 6.45
C PRO A 266 7.79 -7.84 7.49
N PRO A 267 8.32 -6.67 7.09
CA PRO A 267 8.82 -5.68 8.03
C PRO A 267 7.76 -5.25 9.05
N ARG A 268 8.07 -5.30 10.34
CA ARG A 268 7.12 -4.97 11.42
C ARG A 268 6.62 -3.52 11.32
N SER A 269 7.44 -2.58 10.86
CA SER A 269 7.09 -1.16 10.68
C SER A 269 5.89 -0.93 9.76
N LEU A 270 5.68 -1.76 8.74
CA LEU A 270 4.49 -1.67 7.86
C LEU A 270 3.19 -2.05 8.58
N TYR A 271 3.30 -2.70 9.74
CA TYR A 271 2.21 -3.16 10.59
C TYR A 271 2.18 -2.42 11.95
N THR A 272 3.00 -1.37 12.13
CA THR A 272 2.98 -0.53 13.34
C THR A 272 2.89 0.94 12.94
N ASP A 273 3.95 1.44 12.31
CA ASP A 273 4.14 2.87 12.06
C ASP A 273 3.18 3.39 10.98
N LEU A 274 2.95 2.58 9.94
CA LEU A 274 2.06 2.95 8.84
C LEU A 274 0.58 3.02 9.26
N PRO A 275 -0.03 2.00 9.89
CA PRO A 275 -1.39 2.10 10.41
C PRO A 275 -1.53 3.25 11.42
N GLU A 276 -0.57 3.40 12.34
CA GLU A 276 -0.59 4.50 13.29
C GLU A 276 -0.61 5.84 12.53
N LYS A 277 0.30 6.06 11.59
CA LYS A 277 0.38 7.30 10.79
C LYS A 277 -0.95 7.65 10.14
N PHE A 278 -1.72 6.65 9.71
CA PHE A 278 -3.03 6.79 9.06
C PHE A 278 -4.23 6.79 10.02
N CYS A 279 -3.99 6.99 11.32
CA CYS A 279 -5.04 7.08 12.34
C CYS A 279 -5.87 5.80 12.48
N PHE A 280 -5.30 4.64 12.18
CA PHE A 280 -5.93 3.39 12.60
C PHE A 280 -5.85 3.21 14.11
N GLU A 281 -6.86 2.56 14.68
CA GLU A 281 -6.94 2.22 16.10
C GLU A 281 -6.95 0.70 16.29
N THR A 282 -6.29 0.24 17.35
CA THR A 282 -6.31 -1.18 17.70
C THR A 282 -7.71 -1.58 18.21
N THR A 283 -8.22 -2.70 17.71
CA THR A 283 -9.47 -3.32 18.16
C THR A 283 -9.31 -4.83 18.30
N LYS A 284 -10.01 -5.41 19.27
CA LYS A 284 -10.13 -6.87 19.44
C LYS A 284 -11.27 -7.46 18.60
N GLN A 285 -12.11 -6.61 18.02
CA GLN A 285 -13.19 -7.04 17.15
C GLN A 285 -12.63 -7.39 15.77
N ALA A 286 -12.65 -8.68 15.44
CA ALA A 286 -12.31 -9.13 14.09
C ALA A 286 -13.37 -8.69 13.06
N PRO A 287 -12.99 -8.50 11.78
CA PRO A 287 -13.96 -8.34 10.70
C PRO A 287 -14.96 -9.49 10.72
N GLN A 288 -16.25 -9.18 10.60
CA GLN A 288 -17.33 -10.15 10.76
C GLN A 288 -17.22 -11.29 9.75
N PHE A 289 -16.83 -11.00 8.50
CA PHE A 289 -16.62 -12.03 7.46
C PHE A 289 -15.43 -12.95 7.73
N ILE A 290 -14.46 -12.53 8.54
CA ILE A 290 -13.35 -13.39 9.02
C ILE A 290 -13.82 -14.23 10.21
N ALA A 291 -14.55 -13.64 11.15
CA ALA A 291 -15.07 -14.33 12.34
C ALA A 291 -16.10 -15.42 11.98
N ASN A 292 -16.83 -15.25 10.87
CA ASN A 292 -17.86 -16.15 10.40
C ASN A 292 -17.34 -17.25 9.45
N ASP A 293 -16.16 -17.10 8.85
CA ASP A 293 -15.57 -18.16 8.02
C ASP A 293 -15.00 -19.28 8.91
N ALA A 294 -15.48 -20.52 8.75
CA ALA A 294 -15.10 -21.64 9.61
C ALA A 294 -13.59 -21.91 9.66
N LYS A 295 -12.88 -21.76 8.53
CA LYS A 295 -11.43 -22.03 8.47
C LYS A 295 -10.63 -20.86 9.04
N ALA A 296 -11.05 -19.62 8.77
CA ALA A 296 -10.43 -18.43 9.33
C ALA A 296 -10.65 -18.35 10.85
N LYS A 297 -11.87 -18.63 11.32
CA LYS A 297 -12.22 -18.71 12.75
C LYS A 297 -11.34 -19.71 13.50
N ARG A 298 -11.03 -20.86 12.89
CA ARG A 298 -10.10 -21.83 13.49
C ARG A 298 -8.67 -21.27 13.63
N ARG A 299 -8.17 -20.53 12.63
CA ARG A 299 -6.86 -19.86 12.72
C ARG A 299 -6.87 -18.74 13.76
N LEU A 300 -7.95 -17.96 13.80
CA LEU A 300 -8.14 -16.88 14.76
C LEU A 300 -8.09 -17.39 16.21
N LYS A 301 -8.72 -18.54 16.50
CA LYS A 301 -8.65 -19.19 17.82
C LYS A 301 -7.24 -19.63 18.22
N ALA A 302 -6.33 -19.83 17.25
CA ALA A 302 -4.95 -20.19 17.52
C ALA A 302 -4.05 -18.96 17.71
N ALA A 303 -4.54 -17.75 17.41
CA ALA A 303 -3.82 -16.52 17.69
C ALA A 303 -3.97 -16.17 19.17
N ASN A 304 -2.86 -15.84 19.83
CA ASN A 304 -2.89 -15.32 21.19
C ASN A 304 -3.32 -13.85 21.15
N ASN A 305 -4.42 -13.51 21.83
CA ASN A 305 -4.99 -12.15 21.88
C ASN A 305 -5.07 -11.46 20.51
N PRO A 306 -5.87 -11.97 19.56
CA PRO A 306 -5.93 -11.41 18.22
C PRO A 306 -6.44 -9.98 18.23
N GLU A 307 -5.71 -9.12 17.51
CA GLU A 307 -5.97 -7.69 17.38
C GLU A 307 -5.88 -7.26 15.93
N TRP A 308 -6.64 -6.23 15.61
CA TRP A 308 -6.75 -5.64 14.28
C TRP A 308 -6.62 -4.13 14.40
N PHE A 309 -6.27 -3.49 13.31
CA PHE A 309 -6.41 -2.05 13.15
C PHE A 309 -7.74 -1.76 12.47
N LEU A 310 -8.50 -0.80 12.98
CA LEU A 310 -9.70 -0.25 12.37
C LEU A 310 -9.46 1.23 12.07
N LEU A 311 -9.73 1.68 10.85
CA LEU A 311 -9.56 3.07 10.47
C LEU A 311 -10.49 3.94 11.32
N ALA A 312 -9.95 4.99 11.97
CA ALA A 312 -10.78 5.94 12.69
C ALA A 312 -11.69 6.69 11.70
N SER A 313 -12.97 6.78 12.06
CA SER A 313 -14.02 7.54 11.36
C SER A 313 -14.38 8.79 12.14
#